data_AF-A0AAP3E2C3-F1
#
_entry.id   AF-A0AAP3E2C3-F1
#
_cell.length_a   1.000
_cell.length_b   1.000
_cell.length_c   1.000
_cell.angle_alpha   90.00
_cell.angle_beta   90.00
_cell.angle_gamma   90.00
#
_symmetry.space_group_name_H-M   'P 1'
#
loop_
_entity.id
_entity.type
_entity.pdbx_description
1 polymer ?
#
loop_
_entity_poly.entity_id
_entity_poly.type
_entity_poly.pdbx_seq_one_letter_code
_entity_poly.pdbx_strand_id
1 'polypeptide(L)'
;MSIRLDEVNKRIIHALMEDARNTSAPMIADEVGVSPGTIRNRIQQLEDAGIIRGYHANIDFERADGLLTSLYVCTAPVDERQRLAQQIRTISGVVNVRELLTGRENLRILAVGENTNDLQEVSQEIVSLGLEIVDEDLVRSDDYQGYHPYGPTEMEQRFSDFISLTGGSEVIELTVPEGAPIANRTLEQAGENGILDDELLIVSIERDDTVLTPRGKTEIKSGDLLTVLSREGITEGMLKAFQEDTP
;
A
#
# COMPACT_ATOMS: atom_id res chain seq x y z
N MET A 1 21.35 -4.60 23.80
CA MET A 1 20.24 -4.14 24.66
C MET A 1 18.97 -4.30 23.83
N SER A 2 17.97 -5.06 24.26
CA SER A 2 16.76 -5.29 23.46
C SER A 2 15.87 -4.04 23.52
N ILE A 3 15.73 -3.33 22.40
CA ILE A 3 14.76 -2.24 22.30
C ILE A 3 13.35 -2.84 22.43
N ARG A 4 12.53 -2.24 23.30
CA ARG A 4 11.12 -2.58 23.42
C ARG A 4 10.34 -1.78 22.39
N LEU A 5 9.56 -2.45 21.55
CA LEU A 5 8.58 -1.83 20.66
C LEU A 5 7.33 -1.43 21.46
N ASP A 6 7.42 -0.29 22.16
CA ASP A 6 6.26 0.38 22.73
C ASP A 6 5.43 1.10 21.65
N GLU A 7 4.26 1.62 22.00
CA GLU A 7 3.36 2.26 21.04
C GLU A 7 4.00 3.46 20.32
N VAL A 8 4.87 4.21 21.00
CA VAL A 8 5.63 5.31 20.39
C VAL A 8 6.57 4.77 19.30
N ASN A 9 7.34 3.72 19.59
CA ASN A 9 8.25 3.13 18.59
C ASN A 9 7.48 2.51 17.41
N LYS A 10 6.32 1.89 17.65
CA LYS A 10 5.45 1.41 16.56
C LYS A 10 4.98 2.57 15.68
N ARG A 11 4.48 3.66 16.28
CA ARG A 11 4.00 4.83 15.54
C ARG A 11 5.11 5.48 14.70
N ILE A 12 6.32 5.59 15.26
CA ILE A 12 7.51 6.04 14.54
C ILE A 12 7.74 5.18 13.30
N ILE A 13 7.75 3.84 13.46
CA ILE A 13 7.98 2.93 12.34
C ILE A 13 6.88 3.07 11.28
N HIS A 14 5.62 3.14 11.69
CA HIS A 14 4.49 3.33 10.77
C HIS A 14 4.65 4.58 9.91
N ALA A 15 4.85 5.74 10.54
CA ALA A 15 4.95 7.01 9.83
C ALA A 15 6.17 7.03 8.86
N LEU A 16 7.29 6.44 9.27
CA LEU A 16 8.47 6.32 8.41
C LEU A 16 8.29 5.30 7.26
N MET A 17 7.47 4.26 7.44
CA MET A 17 7.12 3.34 6.35
C MET A 17 6.26 4.01 5.29
N GLU A 18 5.37 4.94 5.68
CA GLU A 18 4.51 5.68 4.75
C GLU A 18 5.29 6.74 3.96
N ASP A 19 6.00 7.63 4.65
CA ASP A 19 6.78 8.69 3.99
C ASP A 19 7.95 9.15 4.86
N ALA A 20 9.04 8.37 4.87
CA ALA A 20 10.25 8.73 5.61
C ALA A 20 10.86 10.08 5.19
N ARG A 21 10.62 10.55 3.96
CA ARG A 21 11.26 11.77 3.45
C ARG A 21 10.59 13.02 4.00
N ASN A 22 9.27 13.02 4.11
CA ASN A 22 8.50 14.17 4.56
C ASN A 22 8.04 14.06 6.03
N THR A 23 8.14 12.87 6.63
CA THR A 23 7.83 12.68 8.06
C THR A 23 8.94 13.23 8.94
N SER A 24 8.61 14.27 9.72
CA SER A 24 9.55 14.90 10.64
C SER A 24 9.31 14.49 12.09
N ALA A 25 10.37 14.53 12.91
CA ALA A 25 10.27 14.21 14.33
C ALA A 25 9.24 15.07 15.09
N PRO A 26 9.06 16.39 14.81
CA PRO A 26 7.96 17.17 15.38
C PRO A 26 6.57 16.65 15.02
N MET A 27 6.32 16.24 13.77
CA MET A 27 5.02 15.71 13.36
C MET A 27 4.63 14.45 14.15
N ILE A 28 5.55 13.50 14.26
CA ILE A 28 5.33 12.29 15.05
C ILE A 28 5.17 12.64 16.54
N ALA A 29 5.93 13.61 17.04
CA ALA A 29 5.90 14.03 18.44
C ALA A 29 4.54 14.62 18.83
N ASP A 30 3.98 15.47 17.97
CA ASP A 30 2.65 16.06 18.14
C ASP A 30 1.56 14.99 18.16
N GLU A 31 1.69 13.98 17.30
CA GLU A 31 0.74 12.87 17.22
C GLU A 31 0.73 11.98 18.48
N VAL A 32 1.91 11.64 19.02
CA VAL A 32 2.02 10.69 20.16
C VAL A 32 2.19 11.38 21.52
N GLY A 33 2.15 12.71 21.57
CA GLY A 33 2.20 13.48 22.82
C GLY A 33 3.56 13.45 23.54
N VAL A 34 4.68 13.46 22.80
CA VAL A 34 6.04 13.47 23.37
C VAL A 34 6.87 14.63 22.81
N SER A 35 8.11 14.80 23.26
CA SER A 35 8.98 15.85 22.72
C SER A 35 9.61 15.42 21.37
N PRO A 36 9.86 16.35 20.43
CA PRO A 36 10.61 16.06 19.20
C PRO A 36 12.02 15.52 19.45
N GLY A 37 12.65 15.88 20.57
CA GLY A 37 13.95 15.32 20.99
C GLY A 37 13.86 13.84 21.36
N THR A 38 12.76 13.43 22.00
CA THR A 38 12.47 12.03 22.32
C THR A 38 12.30 11.20 21.06
N ILE A 39 11.58 11.70 20.05
CA ILE A 39 11.38 11.00 18.77
C ILE A 39 12.71 10.80 18.04
N ARG A 40 13.53 11.85 17.90
CA ARG A 40 14.85 11.72 17.24
C ARG A 40 15.74 10.67 17.91
N ASN A 41 15.77 10.67 19.24
CA ASN A 41 16.54 9.68 20.00
C ASN A 41 16.03 8.25 19.73
N ARG A 42 14.71 8.06 19.72
CA ARG A 42 14.09 6.76 19.42
C ARG A 42 14.35 6.28 18.00
N ILE A 43 14.27 7.16 17.00
CA ILE A 43 14.65 6.83 15.61
C ILE A 43 16.10 6.34 15.57
N GLN A 44 17.04 7.10 16.15
CA GLN A 44 18.44 6.70 16.20
C GLN A 44 18.63 5.34 16.89
N GLN A 45 17.94 5.09 17.99
CA GLN A 45 18.01 3.78 18.66
C GLN A 45 17.49 2.65 17.76
N LEU A 46 16.36 2.85 17.06
CA LEU A 46 15.80 1.86 16.13
C LEU A 46 16.74 1.57 14.96
N GLU A 47 17.44 2.59 14.45
CA GLU A 47 18.48 2.46 13.43
C GLU A 47 19.72 1.73 13.97
N ASP A 48 20.24 2.13 15.12
CA ASP A 48 21.42 1.54 15.77
C ASP A 48 21.19 0.05 16.11
N ALA A 49 19.95 -0.32 16.44
CA ALA A 49 19.57 -1.70 16.69
C ALA A 49 19.27 -2.51 15.42
N GLY A 50 19.32 -1.88 14.23
CA GLY A 50 19.01 -2.52 12.96
C GLY A 50 17.53 -2.90 12.78
N ILE A 51 16.64 -2.33 13.58
CA ILE A 51 15.19 -2.48 13.41
C ILE A 51 14.76 -1.67 12.18
N ILE A 52 15.20 -0.42 12.10
CA ILE A 52 15.18 0.34 10.85
C ILE A 52 16.50 0.05 10.12
N ARG A 53 16.42 -0.63 8.98
CA ARG A 53 17.61 -1.06 8.22
C ARG A 53 18.04 -0.06 7.15
N GLY A 54 17.17 0.86 6.77
CA GLY A 54 17.44 1.85 5.75
C GLY A 54 16.15 2.50 5.24
N TYR A 55 16.35 3.54 4.45
CA TYR A 55 15.29 4.28 3.76
C TYR A 55 15.57 4.20 2.27
N HIS A 56 14.63 3.66 1.51
CA HIS A 56 14.78 3.44 0.07
C HIS A 56 13.66 4.18 -0.66
N ALA A 57 14.01 4.85 -1.75
CA ALA A 57 13.00 5.37 -2.65
C ALA A 57 12.40 4.20 -3.45
N ASN A 58 11.07 4.18 -3.58
CA ASN A 58 10.39 3.34 -4.55
C ASN A 58 10.44 4.05 -5.92
N ILE A 59 11.03 3.40 -6.92
CA ILE A 59 11.29 4.00 -8.23
C ILE A 59 10.49 3.25 -9.28
N ASP A 60 9.66 3.97 -10.02
CA ASP A 60 9.04 3.49 -11.24
C ASP A 60 10.03 3.68 -12.41
N PHE A 61 10.78 2.61 -12.71
CA PHE A 61 11.82 2.65 -13.73
C PHE A 61 11.27 2.70 -15.16
N GLU A 62 10.05 2.18 -15.39
CA GLU A 62 9.36 2.29 -16.67
C GLU A 62 9.03 3.76 -16.96
N ARG A 63 8.51 4.49 -15.97
CA ARG A 63 8.21 5.92 -16.14
C ARG A 63 9.45 6.82 -16.09
N ALA A 64 10.49 6.41 -15.36
CA ALA A 64 11.71 7.19 -15.25
C ALA A 64 12.52 7.20 -16.55
N ASP A 65 12.69 6.03 -17.20
CA ASP A 65 13.51 5.91 -18.41
C ASP A 65 13.09 4.75 -19.34
N GLY A 66 11.83 4.30 -19.27
CA GLY A 66 11.32 3.22 -20.13
C GLY A 66 11.90 1.84 -19.83
N LEU A 67 12.53 1.66 -18.66
CA LEU A 67 13.25 0.43 -18.33
C LEU A 67 12.29 -0.69 -17.93
N LEU A 68 12.67 -1.91 -18.25
CA LEU A 68 11.98 -3.13 -17.86
C LEU A 68 12.48 -3.59 -16.49
N THR A 69 11.55 -4.11 -15.67
CA THR A 69 11.88 -4.72 -14.38
C THR A 69 11.53 -6.21 -14.43
N SER A 70 12.50 -7.09 -14.18
CA SER A 70 12.29 -8.54 -14.05
C SER A 70 12.51 -9.02 -12.62
N LEU A 71 11.68 -9.96 -12.18
CA LEU A 71 11.83 -10.74 -10.97
C LEU A 71 12.27 -12.16 -11.33
N TYR A 72 13.48 -12.53 -10.90
CA TYR A 72 13.98 -13.90 -11.02
C TYR A 72 13.73 -14.67 -9.72
N VAL A 73 13.08 -15.82 -9.84
CA VAL A 73 12.89 -16.77 -8.74
C VAL A 73 13.93 -17.87 -8.86
N CYS A 74 14.79 -18.01 -7.86
CA CYS A 74 15.96 -18.87 -7.94
C CYS A 74 16.02 -19.88 -6.79
N THR A 75 16.65 -21.01 -7.08
CA THR A 75 17.08 -22.00 -6.08
C THR A 75 18.60 -21.90 -5.90
N ALA A 76 19.03 -21.75 -4.64
CA ALA A 76 20.43 -21.85 -4.24
C ALA A 76 20.66 -22.94 -3.17
N PRO A 77 21.87 -23.54 -3.11
CA PRO A 77 22.26 -24.38 -1.98
C PRO A 77 22.16 -23.60 -0.65
N VAL A 78 21.59 -24.21 0.38
CA VAL A 78 21.25 -23.52 1.64
C VAL A 78 22.50 -22.99 2.36
N ASP A 79 23.61 -23.71 2.28
CA ASP A 79 24.91 -23.37 2.88
C ASP A 79 25.65 -22.27 2.12
N GLU A 80 25.36 -22.09 0.83
CA GLU A 80 25.97 -21.07 -0.02
C GLU A 80 25.09 -19.84 -0.24
N ARG A 81 23.80 -19.92 0.10
CA ARG A 81 22.77 -18.90 -0.21
C ARG A 81 23.21 -17.48 0.16
N GLN A 82 23.72 -17.27 1.37
CA GLN A 82 24.13 -15.94 1.83
C GLN A 82 25.31 -15.39 1.02
N ARG A 83 26.28 -16.25 0.68
CA ARG A 83 27.46 -15.89 -0.13
C ARG A 83 27.04 -15.53 -1.55
N LEU A 84 26.17 -16.35 -2.15
CA LEU A 84 25.63 -16.12 -3.49
C LEU A 84 24.79 -14.85 -3.55
N ALA A 85 23.92 -14.61 -2.56
CA ALA A 85 23.15 -13.37 -2.47
C ALA A 85 24.02 -12.11 -2.44
N GLN A 86 25.17 -12.15 -1.75
CA GLN A 86 26.13 -11.04 -1.75
C GLN A 86 26.78 -10.81 -3.13
N GLN A 87 27.09 -11.87 -3.88
CA GLN A 87 27.65 -11.76 -5.23
C GLN A 87 26.60 -11.25 -6.24
N ILE A 88 25.35 -11.69 -6.12
CA ILE A 88 24.27 -11.25 -7.00
C ILE A 88 24.02 -9.74 -6.86
N ARG A 89 24.19 -9.18 -5.65
CA ARG A 89 24.08 -7.73 -5.40
C ARG A 89 25.13 -6.90 -6.15
N THR A 90 26.18 -7.51 -6.70
CA THR A 90 27.20 -6.80 -7.50
C THR A 90 26.95 -6.89 -9.00
N ILE A 91 25.97 -7.69 -9.44
CA ILE A 91 25.56 -7.79 -10.85
C ILE A 91 24.92 -6.47 -11.27
N SER A 92 25.30 -5.95 -12.44
CA SER A 92 24.73 -4.71 -12.97
C SER A 92 23.22 -4.88 -13.22
N GLY A 93 22.43 -3.87 -12.90
CA GLY A 93 20.97 -3.92 -13.04
C GLY A 93 20.24 -4.60 -11.87
N VAL A 94 20.92 -5.36 -10.99
CA VAL A 94 20.27 -5.93 -9.79
C VAL A 94 20.02 -4.84 -8.74
N VAL A 95 18.75 -4.65 -8.38
CA VAL A 95 18.31 -3.63 -7.41
C VAL A 95 17.83 -4.22 -6.09
N ASN A 96 17.43 -5.50 -6.07
CA ASN A 96 17.01 -6.19 -4.86
C ASN A 96 17.41 -7.66 -4.87
N VAL A 97 17.86 -8.17 -3.72
CA VAL A 97 18.03 -9.61 -3.49
C VAL A 97 17.35 -9.95 -2.17
N ARG A 98 16.41 -10.90 -2.21
CA ARG A 98 15.66 -11.36 -1.05
C ARG A 98 15.95 -12.84 -0.80
N GLU A 99 16.39 -13.12 0.42
CA GLU A 99 16.64 -14.48 0.91
C GLU A 99 15.41 -15.02 1.64
N LEU A 100 14.98 -16.23 1.28
CA LEU A 100 13.89 -16.93 1.96
C LEU A 100 14.47 -18.10 2.75
N LEU A 101 14.00 -18.28 3.99
CA LEU A 101 14.49 -19.31 4.90
C LEU A 101 13.98 -20.71 4.55
N THR A 102 12.80 -20.79 3.94
CA THR A 102 12.07 -22.03 3.65
C THR A 102 11.68 -22.07 2.18
N GLY A 103 11.48 -23.28 1.66
CA GLY A 103 11.16 -23.49 0.24
C GLY A 103 12.42 -23.77 -0.59
N ARG A 104 12.21 -24.34 -1.78
CA ARG A 104 13.28 -24.58 -2.75
C ARG A 104 13.69 -23.28 -3.44
N GLU A 105 12.69 -22.49 -3.84
CA GLU A 105 12.78 -21.13 -4.36
C GLU A 105 13.19 -20.16 -3.24
N ASN A 106 14.47 -20.18 -2.88
CA ASN A 106 14.98 -19.54 -1.68
C ASN A 106 15.70 -18.21 -1.94
N LEU A 107 15.75 -17.76 -3.19
CA LEU A 107 16.22 -16.45 -3.59
C LEU A 107 15.24 -15.79 -4.58
N ARG A 108 15.00 -14.51 -4.38
CA ARG A 108 14.27 -13.65 -5.32
C ARG A 108 15.12 -12.43 -5.66
N ILE A 109 15.28 -12.15 -6.94
CA ILE A 109 16.20 -11.13 -7.45
C ILE A 109 15.41 -10.19 -8.34
N LEU A 110 15.36 -8.91 -7.98
CA LEU A 110 14.76 -7.88 -8.81
C LEU A 110 15.87 -7.19 -9.60
N ALA A 111 15.72 -7.14 -10.92
CA ALA A 111 16.66 -6.48 -11.81
C ALA A 111 15.94 -5.54 -12.78
N VAL A 112 16.66 -4.51 -13.21
CA VAL A 112 16.20 -3.48 -14.14
C VAL A 112 17.15 -3.42 -15.33
N GLY A 113 16.61 -3.26 -16.54
CA GLY A 113 17.39 -3.12 -17.78
C GLY A 113 16.65 -2.28 -18.83
N GLU A 114 17.36 -1.74 -19.80
CA GLU A 114 16.77 -0.92 -20.88
C GLU A 114 15.92 -1.78 -21.83
N ASN A 115 16.28 -3.05 -21.96
CA ASN A 115 15.64 -3.99 -22.87
C ASN A 115 15.84 -5.44 -22.40
N THR A 116 15.27 -6.39 -23.13
CA THR A 116 15.33 -7.81 -22.78
C THR A 116 16.74 -8.41 -22.85
N ASN A 117 17.68 -7.84 -23.63
CA ASN A 117 19.05 -8.34 -23.69
C ASN A 117 19.79 -8.04 -22.40
N ASP A 118 19.64 -6.84 -21.83
CA ASP A 118 20.26 -6.47 -20.56
C ASP A 118 19.79 -7.40 -19.44
N LEU A 119 18.49 -7.71 -19.42
CA LEU A 119 17.90 -8.69 -18.49
C LEU A 119 18.47 -10.10 -18.74
N GLN A 120 18.65 -10.48 -20.00
CA GLN A 120 19.30 -11.74 -20.35
C GLN A 120 20.77 -11.81 -19.89
N GLU A 121 21.51 -10.71 -19.88
CA GLU A 121 22.86 -10.66 -19.30
C GLU A 121 22.82 -10.91 -17.78
N VAL A 122 21.86 -10.31 -17.07
CA VAL A 122 21.64 -10.58 -15.64
C VAL A 122 21.33 -12.06 -15.38
N SER A 123 20.45 -12.67 -16.16
CA SER A 123 20.10 -14.08 -15.99
C SER A 123 21.28 -15.01 -16.26
N GLN A 124 22.12 -14.69 -17.26
CA GLN A 124 23.36 -15.42 -17.52
C GLN A 124 24.35 -15.31 -16.36
N GLU A 125 24.52 -14.11 -15.78
CA GLU A 125 25.37 -13.92 -14.61
C GLU A 125 24.86 -14.72 -13.40
N ILE A 126 23.56 -14.72 -13.14
CA ILE A 126 22.93 -15.51 -12.06
C ILE A 126 23.24 -17.01 -12.24
N VAL A 127 23.05 -17.55 -13.45
CA VAL A 127 23.34 -18.96 -13.75
C VAL A 127 24.84 -19.26 -13.64
N SER A 128 25.70 -18.34 -14.04
CA SER A 128 27.16 -18.50 -13.96
C SER A 128 27.67 -18.62 -12.51
N LEU A 129 26.94 -18.03 -11.55
CA LEU A 129 27.21 -18.15 -10.12
C LEU A 129 26.74 -19.50 -9.54
N GLY A 130 26.04 -20.32 -10.33
CA GLY A 130 25.59 -21.66 -9.94
C GLY A 130 24.18 -21.70 -9.36
N LEU A 131 23.37 -20.65 -9.57
CA LEU A 131 21.96 -20.67 -9.21
C LEU A 131 21.12 -21.26 -10.34
N GLU A 132 20.04 -21.95 -9.96
CA GLU A 132 18.99 -22.38 -10.89
C GLU A 132 17.87 -21.34 -10.89
N ILE A 133 17.59 -20.75 -12.05
CA ILE A 133 16.42 -19.89 -12.25
C ILE A 133 15.22 -20.78 -12.51
N VAL A 134 14.22 -20.69 -11.64
CA VAL A 134 12.97 -21.47 -11.69
C VAL A 134 11.91 -20.71 -12.48
N ASP A 135 11.85 -19.39 -12.29
CA ASP A 135 10.86 -18.52 -12.93
C ASP A 135 11.44 -17.12 -13.19
N GLU A 136 10.87 -16.44 -14.19
CA GLU A 136 11.17 -15.05 -14.54
C GLU A 136 9.89 -14.30 -14.89
N ASP A 137 9.56 -13.29 -14.10
CA ASP A 137 8.37 -12.46 -14.28
C ASP A 137 8.74 -11.02 -14.63
N LEU A 138 8.08 -10.42 -15.62
CA LEU A 138 8.13 -8.98 -15.83
C LEU A 138 7.18 -8.27 -14.84
N VAL A 139 7.75 -7.38 -14.05
CA VAL A 139 7.04 -6.62 -13.01
C VAL A 139 6.54 -5.31 -13.60
N ARG A 140 5.24 -5.04 -13.47
CA ARG A 140 4.63 -3.76 -13.90
C ARG A 140 4.71 -2.69 -12.82
N SER A 141 4.43 -3.04 -11.57
CA SER A 141 4.39 -2.10 -10.45
C SER A 141 4.57 -2.81 -9.12
N ASP A 142 5.14 -2.09 -8.15
CA ASP A 142 5.23 -2.50 -6.75
C ASP A 142 4.60 -1.41 -5.86
N ASP A 143 3.67 -1.82 -5.00
CA ASP A 143 2.99 -0.96 -4.04
C ASP A 143 3.47 -1.25 -2.61
N TYR A 144 3.50 -0.20 -1.78
CA TYR A 144 3.98 -0.27 -0.40
C TYR A 144 3.03 0.48 0.53
N GLN A 145 2.84 -0.06 1.73
CA GLN A 145 2.00 0.55 2.76
C GLN A 145 2.63 0.39 4.15
N GLY A 146 2.27 1.28 5.06
CA GLY A 146 2.56 1.15 6.48
C GLY A 146 1.97 -0.14 7.06
N TYR A 147 2.66 -0.76 8.01
CA TYR A 147 2.11 -1.92 8.70
C TYR A 147 0.99 -1.46 9.64
N HIS A 148 -0.26 -1.63 9.21
CA HIS A 148 -1.46 -1.10 9.88
C HIS A 148 -1.54 -1.36 11.40
N PRO A 149 -1.10 -2.50 11.97
CA PRO A 149 -1.11 -2.68 13.43
C PRO A 149 -0.17 -1.74 14.21
N TYR A 150 0.74 -1.03 13.53
CA TYR A 150 1.54 0.07 14.10
C TYR A 150 0.91 1.45 13.83
N GLY A 151 -0.23 1.44 13.12
CA GLY A 151 -1.18 2.51 12.86
C GLY A 151 -1.76 3.14 14.14
N PRO A 152 -2.50 4.25 14.02
CA PRO A 152 -3.21 4.82 15.15
C PRO A 152 -4.39 3.88 15.49
N THR A 153 -4.64 3.66 16.79
CA THR A 153 -5.69 2.72 17.23
C THR A 153 -7.11 3.21 16.90
N GLU A 154 -7.29 4.50 16.60
CA GLU A 154 -8.56 5.12 16.18
C GLU A 154 -8.94 4.83 14.70
N MET A 155 -8.29 3.87 14.07
CA MET A 155 -8.92 3.11 12.99
C MET A 155 -9.64 1.91 13.61
N GLU A 156 -10.82 2.17 14.21
CA GLU A 156 -11.94 1.27 13.94
C GLU A 156 -11.90 0.99 12.45
N GLN A 157 -11.90 -0.29 12.11
CA GLN A 157 -11.63 -0.82 10.77
C GLN A 157 -12.24 0.07 9.69
N ARG A 158 -11.45 1.03 9.22
CA ARG A 158 -11.69 1.63 7.93
C ARG A 158 -11.32 0.50 7.00
N PHE A 159 -12.31 -0.25 6.55
CA PHE A 159 -12.15 -1.10 5.39
C PHE A 159 -11.99 -0.18 4.18
N SER A 160 -10.91 0.61 4.16
CA SER A 160 -10.45 1.33 3.00
C SER A 160 -9.70 0.36 2.10
N ASP A 161 -10.28 -0.80 1.82
CA ASP A 161 -9.67 -1.80 0.97
C ASP A 161 -10.73 -2.22 -0.03
N PHE A 162 -10.60 -1.69 -1.24
CA PHE A 162 -11.31 -2.14 -2.43
C PHE A 162 -11.46 -3.66 -2.41
N ILE A 163 -12.67 -4.17 -2.18
CA ILE A 163 -12.94 -5.59 -2.35
C ILE A 163 -13.38 -5.76 -3.80
N SER A 164 -12.45 -6.17 -4.65
CA SER A 164 -12.79 -6.67 -5.98
C SER A 164 -13.45 -8.05 -5.82
N LEU A 165 -14.74 -8.13 -6.10
CA LEU A 165 -15.50 -9.37 -6.10
C LEU A 165 -15.40 -10.03 -7.48
N THR A 166 -15.47 -11.36 -7.51
CA THR A 166 -15.52 -12.11 -8.77
C THR A 166 -16.66 -11.61 -9.66
N GLY A 167 -16.34 -11.13 -10.86
CA GLY A 167 -17.31 -10.58 -11.82
C GLY A 167 -17.16 -9.09 -12.12
N GLY A 168 -16.12 -8.43 -11.61
CA GLY A 168 -15.86 -7.00 -11.88
C GLY A 168 -16.65 -6.05 -10.96
N SER A 169 -17.29 -6.59 -9.93
CA SER A 169 -17.98 -5.78 -8.93
C SER A 169 -16.99 -5.29 -7.86
N GLU A 170 -17.15 -4.06 -7.43
CA GLU A 170 -16.24 -3.38 -6.50
C GLU A 170 -17.03 -2.82 -5.33
N VAL A 171 -16.52 -3.04 -4.12
CA VAL A 171 -17.05 -2.41 -2.90
C VAL A 171 -16.06 -1.38 -2.40
N ILE A 172 -16.56 -0.19 -2.10
CA ILE A 172 -15.80 0.88 -1.45
C ILE A 172 -16.56 1.45 -0.27
N GLU A 173 -15.81 1.96 0.69
CA GLU A 173 -16.34 2.77 1.78
C GLU A 173 -15.93 4.22 1.57
N LEU A 174 -16.89 5.14 1.74
CA LEU A 174 -16.66 6.57 1.54
C LEU A 174 -17.39 7.38 2.59
N THR A 175 -16.74 8.44 3.07
CA THR A 175 -17.35 9.40 3.98
C THR A 175 -17.97 10.53 3.17
N VAL A 176 -19.21 10.92 3.48
CA VAL A 176 -19.90 12.01 2.79
C VAL A 176 -19.38 13.36 3.31
N PRO A 177 -18.65 14.16 2.50
CA PRO A 177 -18.17 15.46 2.94
C PRO A 177 -19.31 16.49 3.02
N GLU A 178 -19.03 17.62 3.68
CA GLU A 178 -19.97 18.74 3.69
C GLU A 178 -20.13 19.32 2.27
N GLY A 179 -21.36 19.49 1.80
CA GLY A 179 -21.62 20.04 0.47
C GLY A 179 -21.59 19.03 -0.67
N ALA A 180 -21.43 17.73 -0.39
CA ALA A 180 -21.59 16.70 -1.41
C ALA A 180 -23.00 16.74 -2.04
N PRO A 181 -23.14 16.56 -3.38
CA PRO A 181 -24.45 16.56 -4.04
C PRO A 181 -25.49 15.59 -3.46
N ILE A 182 -25.01 14.46 -2.93
CA ILE A 182 -25.84 13.42 -2.29
C ILE A 182 -26.33 13.80 -0.88
N ALA A 183 -25.68 14.76 -0.21
CA ALA A 183 -25.98 15.10 1.17
C ALA A 183 -27.35 15.79 1.31
N ASN A 184 -28.04 15.52 2.43
CA ASN A 184 -29.39 16.01 2.75
C ASN A 184 -30.45 15.63 1.70
N ARG A 185 -30.24 14.50 1.02
CA ARG A 185 -31.20 13.91 0.09
C ARG A 185 -31.52 12.48 0.52
N THR A 186 -32.73 12.04 0.19
CA THR A 186 -33.08 10.63 0.31
C THR A 186 -32.51 9.83 -0.86
N LEU A 187 -32.28 8.53 -0.67
CA LEU A 187 -31.82 7.64 -1.74
C LEU A 187 -32.74 7.64 -2.97
N GLU A 188 -34.06 7.72 -2.75
CA GLU A 188 -35.07 7.83 -3.81
C GLU A 188 -34.89 9.13 -4.60
N GLN A 189 -34.74 10.27 -3.92
CA GLN A 189 -34.46 11.55 -4.57
C GLN A 189 -33.11 11.56 -5.28
N ALA A 190 -32.10 10.89 -4.74
CA ALA A 190 -30.78 10.83 -5.36
C ALA A 190 -30.81 10.05 -6.68
N GLY A 191 -31.51 8.91 -6.72
CA GLY A 191 -31.72 8.14 -7.94
C GLY A 191 -32.58 8.90 -8.96
N GLU A 192 -33.72 9.46 -8.54
CA GLU A 192 -34.62 10.21 -9.45
C GLU A 192 -33.96 11.45 -10.08
N ASN A 193 -33.05 12.11 -9.36
CA ASN A 193 -32.33 13.29 -9.86
C ASN A 193 -31.03 12.94 -10.59
N GLY A 194 -30.72 11.65 -10.80
CA GLY A 194 -29.50 11.19 -11.47
C GLY A 194 -28.21 11.55 -10.72
N ILE A 195 -28.29 11.75 -9.40
CA ILE A 195 -27.13 12.02 -8.55
C ILE A 195 -26.47 10.71 -8.17
N LEU A 196 -27.27 9.71 -7.81
CA LEU A 196 -26.79 8.35 -7.62
C LEU A 196 -27.00 7.59 -8.92
N ASP A 197 -25.91 7.06 -9.48
CA ASP A 197 -25.95 6.22 -10.68
C ASP A 197 -26.67 4.90 -10.38
N ASP A 198 -27.47 4.39 -11.32
CA ASP A 198 -28.24 3.14 -11.17
C ASP A 198 -27.33 1.92 -10.99
N GLU A 199 -26.07 2.00 -11.43
CA GLU A 199 -25.06 0.96 -11.25
C GLU A 199 -24.45 0.94 -9.83
N LEU A 200 -24.73 1.97 -9.01
CA LEU A 200 -24.28 2.06 -7.63
C LEU A 200 -25.37 1.63 -6.64
N LEU A 201 -25.02 0.67 -5.78
CA LEU A 201 -25.86 0.23 -4.69
C LEU A 201 -25.27 0.67 -3.35
N ILE A 202 -26.01 1.47 -2.60
CA ILE A 202 -25.69 1.73 -1.19
C ILE A 202 -26.10 0.49 -0.37
N VAL A 203 -25.12 -0.15 0.26
CA VAL A 203 -25.29 -1.40 1.03
C VAL A 203 -25.58 -1.09 2.50
N SER A 204 -24.85 -0.14 3.07
CA SER A 204 -24.99 0.32 4.46
C SER A 204 -24.68 1.80 4.59
N ILE A 205 -25.29 2.42 5.60
CA ILE A 205 -25.02 3.79 6.02
C ILE A 205 -24.69 3.73 7.50
N GLU A 206 -23.49 4.12 7.88
CA GLU A 206 -23.07 4.22 9.28
C GLU A 206 -23.09 5.68 9.72
N ARG A 207 -23.77 5.93 10.85
CA ARG A 207 -23.95 7.25 11.45
C ARG A 207 -23.98 7.11 12.97
N ASP A 208 -23.17 7.89 13.66
CA ASP A 208 -23.09 7.91 15.13
C ASP A 208 -22.98 6.48 15.71
N ASP A 209 -22.04 5.67 15.18
CA ASP A 209 -21.78 4.27 15.53
C ASP A 209 -22.99 3.31 15.34
N THR A 210 -23.95 3.71 14.53
CA THR A 210 -25.15 2.91 14.20
C THR A 210 -25.18 2.59 12.71
N VAL A 211 -25.30 1.31 12.38
CA VAL A 211 -25.50 0.84 11.01
C VAL A 211 -26.99 0.88 10.63
N LEU A 212 -27.30 1.69 9.63
CA LEU A 212 -28.62 1.83 9.05
C LEU A 212 -28.72 1.00 7.76
N THR A 213 -29.80 0.24 7.63
CA THR A 213 -30.14 -0.41 6.35
C THR A 213 -30.75 0.62 5.40
N PRO A 214 -30.13 0.85 4.23
CA PRO A 214 -30.62 1.84 3.26
C PRO A 214 -31.98 1.42 2.68
N ARG A 215 -32.89 2.39 2.57
CA ARG A 215 -34.20 2.30 1.93
C ARG A 215 -34.43 3.58 1.13
N GLY A 216 -35.36 3.59 0.18
CA GLY A 216 -35.61 4.79 -0.65
C GLY A 216 -35.80 6.08 0.16
N LYS A 217 -36.47 6.01 1.32
CA LYS A 217 -36.71 7.17 2.21
C LYS A 217 -35.55 7.50 3.15
N THR A 218 -34.47 6.72 3.16
CA THR A 218 -33.32 6.96 4.02
C THR A 218 -32.57 8.19 3.51
N GLU A 219 -32.41 9.17 4.38
CA GLU A 219 -31.70 10.42 4.10
C GLU A 219 -30.20 10.26 4.42
N ILE A 220 -29.36 10.59 3.43
CA ILE A 220 -27.91 10.66 3.58
C ILE A 220 -27.54 12.03 4.16
N LYS A 221 -26.66 12.04 5.16
CA LYS A 221 -26.15 13.25 5.81
C LYS A 221 -24.64 13.38 5.62
N SER A 222 -24.16 14.61 5.69
CA SER A 222 -22.73 14.87 5.82
C SER A 222 -22.17 14.16 7.06
N GLY A 223 -21.00 13.55 6.91
CA GLY A 223 -20.37 12.73 7.94
C GLY A 223 -20.79 11.26 7.95
N ASP A 224 -21.82 10.86 7.18
CA ASP A 224 -22.15 9.44 7.02
C ASP A 224 -20.99 8.68 6.38
N LEU A 225 -20.74 7.46 6.87
CA LEU A 225 -19.88 6.48 6.19
C LEU A 225 -20.76 5.53 5.37
N LEU A 226 -20.59 5.53 4.06
CA LEU A 226 -21.39 4.75 3.12
C LEU A 226 -20.56 3.58 2.60
N THR A 227 -21.14 2.38 2.64
CA THR A 227 -20.62 1.23 1.89
C THR A 227 -21.33 1.18 0.54
N VAL A 228 -20.59 1.33 -0.54
CA VAL A 228 -21.11 1.40 -1.91
C VAL A 228 -20.58 0.22 -2.72
N LEU A 229 -21.48 -0.48 -3.41
CA LEU A 229 -21.16 -1.55 -4.34
C LEU A 229 -21.43 -1.07 -5.77
N SER A 230 -20.44 -1.15 -6.64
CA SER A 230 -20.62 -1.10 -8.10
C SER A 230 -20.58 -2.50 -8.69
N ARG A 231 -21.43 -2.79 -9.67
CA ARG A 231 -21.45 -4.10 -10.34
C ARG A 231 -20.44 -4.22 -11.47
N GLU A 232 -20.11 -3.12 -12.13
CA GLU A 232 -19.25 -3.06 -13.32
C GLU A 232 -17.93 -2.29 -13.09
N GLY A 233 -17.62 -2.00 -11.81
CA GLY A 233 -16.44 -1.23 -11.39
C GLY A 233 -16.75 0.25 -11.18
N ILE A 234 -15.86 0.96 -10.47
CA ILE A 234 -16.08 2.33 -10.04
C ILE A 234 -15.29 3.29 -10.92
N THR A 235 -15.98 4.29 -11.46
CA THR A 235 -15.36 5.35 -12.27
C THR A 235 -15.34 6.69 -11.51
N GLU A 236 -14.43 7.60 -11.85
CA GLU A 236 -14.40 8.95 -11.26
C GLU A 236 -15.73 9.70 -11.41
N GLY A 237 -16.46 9.45 -12.50
CA GLY A 237 -17.78 10.05 -12.74
C GLY A 237 -18.83 9.62 -11.71
N MET A 238 -18.79 8.35 -11.29
CA MET A 238 -19.69 7.77 -10.30
C MET A 238 -19.43 8.31 -8.89
N LEU A 239 -18.21 8.76 -8.60
CA LEU A 239 -17.82 9.30 -7.29
C LEU A 239 -18.18 10.78 -7.09
N LYS A 240 -18.56 11.49 -8.16
CA LYS A 240 -18.92 12.93 -8.08
C LYS A 240 -20.06 13.22 -7.11
N ALA A 241 -20.99 12.29 -6.94
CA ALA A 241 -22.10 12.41 -5.99
C ALA A 241 -21.61 12.59 -4.55
N PHE A 242 -20.42 12.09 -4.25
CA PHE A 242 -19.83 11.97 -2.91
C PHE A 242 -18.62 12.88 -2.70
N GLN A 243 -18.32 13.77 -3.65
CA GLN A 243 -17.23 14.74 -3.55
C GLN A 243 -17.81 16.14 -3.34
N GLU A 244 -17.02 17.04 -2.75
CA GLU A 244 -17.42 18.45 -2.65
C GLU A 244 -17.55 19.05 -4.06
N ASP A 245 -18.65 19.77 -4.32
CA ASP A 245 -18.80 20.60 -5.53
C ASP A 245 -17.73 21.70 -5.48
N THR A 246 -16.57 21.44 -6.09
CA THR A 246 -15.54 22.47 -6.26
C THR A 246 -15.95 23.35 -7.44
N PRO A 247 -16.01 24.69 -7.28
CA PRO A 247 -16.40 25.62 -8.35
C PRO A 247 -15.42 25.66 -9.53
#